data_AF-A0A916F5H0-F1
#
_entry.id   AF-A0A916F5H0-F1
#
_cell.length_a   1.000
_cell.length_b   1.000
_cell.length_c   1.000
_cell.angle_alpha   90.00
_cell.angle_beta   90.00
_cell.angle_gamma   90.00
#
_symmetry.space_group_name_H-M   'P 1'
#
loop_
_entity.id
_entity.type
_entity.pdbx_description
1 polymer ?
#
loop_
_entity_poly.entity_id
_entity_poly.type
_entity_poly.pdbx_seq_one_letter_code
_entity_poly.pdbx_strand_id
1 'polypeptide(L)'
;MTATLVIQSHRSPLPFGWLQECIDSVAGWARLNRYQHRFIGDEVFDLVAAKLLHKAGPQTVIATDLARLRALQQGLTEGFDRVVWCDADFLIFRPRDFVLPAADFAFGREIWVQTDDKDRLRAYPKLHNALLMFQRGNSCLGFYLDTAERLLKLNQGGMPPQFIGPKLLTALHNIACFPVMENAAMLSPLVMRDMLNGGGAALQLFLQKSPVVPAGVNLSSSLTAAEGFTETEMQTLIRHLQDHGL
;
A
#
# COMPACT_ATOMS: atom_id res chain seq x y z
N MET A 1 -9.88 6.14 -24.16
CA MET A 1 -9.27 6.43 -22.85
C MET A 1 -9.69 5.31 -21.91
N THR A 2 -8.76 4.66 -21.23
CA THR A 2 -9.03 3.58 -20.25
C THR A 2 -9.76 4.17 -19.05
N ALA A 3 -10.96 3.67 -18.72
CA ALA A 3 -11.69 4.09 -17.55
C ALA A 3 -11.00 3.55 -16.28
N THR A 4 -10.34 4.42 -15.53
CA THR A 4 -9.58 4.04 -14.31
C THR A 4 -10.30 4.52 -13.05
N LEU A 5 -10.49 3.61 -12.10
CA LEU A 5 -10.96 3.89 -10.74
C LEU A 5 -9.80 3.77 -9.74
N VAL A 6 -9.62 4.77 -8.89
CA VAL A 6 -8.68 4.78 -7.76
C VAL A 6 -9.51 4.73 -6.48
N ILE A 7 -9.20 3.78 -5.61
CA ILE A 7 -9.94 3.52 -4.37
C ILE A 7 -9.00 3.75 -3.18
N GLN A 8 -9.46 4.50 -2.20
CA GLN A 8 -8.89 4.55 -0.85
C GLN A 8 -9.99 4.24 0.17
N SER A 9 -9.60 3.76 1.34
CA SER A 9 -10.55 3.55 2.43
C SER A 9 -9.94 3.79 3.80
N HIS A 10 -10.73 4.41 4.68
CA HIS A 10 -10.43 4.54 6.09
C HIS A 10 -11.70 4.87 6.87
N ARG A 11 -11.74 4.52 8.16
CA ARG A 11 -12.81 4.98 9.07
C ARG A 11 -12.89 6.51 9.13
N SER A 12 -14.09 7.01 9.43
CA SER A 12 -14.36 8.43 9.69
C SER A 12 -14.91 8.60 11.12
N PRO A 13 -14.38 9.53 11.93
CA PRO A 13 -13.27 10.44 11.64
C PRO A 13 -11.91 9.74 11.54
N LEU A 14 -10.97 10.36 10.81
CA LEU A 14 -9.60 9.87 10.69
C LEU A 14 -8.88 9.91 12.06
N PRO A 15 -8.01 8.94 12.38
CA PRO A 15 -7.26 8.90 13.64
C PRO A 15 -6.19 9.98 13.74
N PHE A 16 -5.65 10.42 12.60
CA PHE A 16 -4.58 11.41 12.48
C PHE A 16 -4.93 12.40 11.38
N GLY A 17 -4.61 13.67 11.57
CA GLY A 17 -4.91 14.73 10.60
C GLY A 17 -4.09 14.61 9.33
N TRP A 18 -2.83 14.20 9.45
CA TRP A 18 -1.90 14.02 8.31
C TRP A 18 -2.37 12.95 7.30
N LEU A 19 -3.27 12.04 7.68
CA LEU A 19 -3.88 11.09 6.74
C LEU A 19 -4.71 11.79 5.67
N GLN A 20 -5.32 12.94 6.00
CA GLN A 20 -6.07 13.73 5.03
C GLN A 20 -5.15 14.22 3.90
N GLU A 21 -3.91 14.60 4.22
CA GLU A 21 -2.94 15.03 3.21
C GLU A 21 -2.55 13.89 2.26
N CYS A 22 -2.46 12.67 2.76
CA CYS A 22 -2.23 11.48 1.93
C CYS A 22 -3.41 11.22 0.99
N ILE A 23 -4.64 11.25 1.51
CA ILE A 23 -5.87 11.08 0.73
C ILE A 23 -5.99 12.17 -0.35
N ASP A 24 -5.75 13.42 0.01
CA ASP A 24 -5.81 14.56 -0.91
C ASP A 24 -4.74 14.46 -2.00
N SER A 25 -3.55 13.93 -1.68
CA SER A 25 -2.49 13.72 -2.68
C SER A 25 -2.90 12.69 -3.75
N VAL A 26 -3.57 11.61 -3.34
CA VAL A 26 -4.05 10.56 -4.25
C VAL A 26 -5.24 11.07 -5.06
N ALA A 27 -6.17 11.79 -4.45
CA ALA A 27 -7.29 12.44 -5.17
C ALA A 27 -6.78 13.47 -6.19
N GLY A 28 -5.76 14.26 -5.82
CA GLY A 28 -5.11 15.23 -6.70
C GLY A 28 -4.43 14.57 -7.90
N TRP A 29 -3.70 13.48 -7.66
CA TRP A 29 -3.09 12.66 -8.70
C TRP A 29 -4.13 12.01 -9.63
N ALA A 30 -5.21 11.47 -9.09
CA ALA A 30 -6.31 10.89 -9.87
C ALA A 30 -6.94 11.96 -10.79
N ARG A 31 -7.23 13.15 -10.25
CA ARG A 31 -7.76 14.29 -11.02
C ARG A 31 -6.81 14.74 -12.12
N LEU A 32 -5.50 14.83 -11.84
CA LEU A 32 -4.48 15.20 -12.83
C LEU A 32 -4.51 14.26 -14.05
N ASN A 33 -4.73 12.96 -13.79
CA ASN A 33 -4.75 11.93 -14.82
C ASN A 33 -6.15 11.61 -15.37
N ARG A 34 -7.19 12.35 -14.94
CA ARG A 34 -8.60 12.12 -15.30
C ARG A 34 -9.11 10.73 -14.92
N TYR A 35 -8.61 10.20 -13.80
CA TYR A 35 -9.14 8.99 -13.17
C TYR A 35 -10.28 9.36 -12.23
N GLN A 36 -11.18 8.41 -11.99
CA GLN A 36 -12.18 8.54 -10.94
C GLN A 36 -11.56 8.15 -9.61
N HIS A 37 -11.76 8.96 -8.57
CA HIS A 37 -11.36 8.64 -7.20
C HIS A 37 -12.61 8.31 -6.38
N ARG A 38 -12.52 7.27 -5.55
CA ARG A 38 -13.56 6.82 -4.63
C ARG A 38 -12.95 6.59 -3.26
N PHE A 39 -13.41 7.35 -2.28
CA PHE A 39 -13.12 7.11 -0.89
C PHE A 39 -14.27 6.30 -0.27
N ILE A 40 -13.95 5.24 0.45
CA ILE A 40 -14.92 4.33 1.10
C ILE A 40 -14.64 4.32 2.60
N GLY A 41 -15.67 4.47 3.44
CA GLY A 41 -15.56 4.32 4.88
C GLY A 41 -15.47 2.84 5.31
N ASP A 42 -15.95 2.55 6.52
CA ASP A 42 -15.98 1.19 7.06
C ASP A 42 -16.94 0.26 6.28
N GLU A 43 -17.82 0.80 5.43
CA GLU A 43 -18.66 0.02 4.52
C GLU A 43 -17.84 -0.80 3.49
N VAL A 44 -16.52 -0.59 3.37
CA VAL A 44 -15.64 -1.46 2.60
C VAL A 44 -15.67 -2.91 3.11
N PHE A 45 -15.93 -3.11 4.40
CA PHE A 45 -16.01 -4.43 5.03
C PHE A 45 -17.30 -5.17 4.67
N ASP A 46 -18.36 -4.48 4.22
CA ASP A 46 -19.61 -5.10 3.78
C ASP A 46 -19.42 -5.99 2.56
N LEU A 47 -18.32 -5.78 1.82
CA LEU A 47 -17.91 -6.58 0.67
C LEU A 47 -17.29 -7.94 1.05
N VAL A 48 -17.00 -8.15 2.35
CA VAL A 48 -16.36 -9.36 2.85
C VAL A 48 -17.39 -10.23 3.55
N ALA A 49 -17.41 -11.53 3.20
CA ALA A 49 -18.33 -12.47 3.84
C ALA A 49 -18.12 -12.51 5.36
N ALA A 50 -19.22 -12.43 6.13
CA ALA A 50 -19.18 -12.38 7.60
C ALA A 50 -18.35 -13.51 8.25
N LYS A 51 -18.36 -14.71 7.66
CA LYS A 51 -17.55 -15.85 8.13
C LYS A 51 -16.05 -15.59 8.01
N LEU A 52 -15.59 -14.86 6.98
CA LEU A 52 -14.19 -14.50 6.80
C LEU A 52 -13.77 -13.34 7.70
N LEU A 53 -14.65 -12.35 7.90
CA LEU A 53 -14.43 -11.29 8.90
C LEU A 53 -14.26 -11.89 10.30
N HIS A 54 -15.17 -12.79 10.70
CA HIS A 54 -15.06 -13.50 11.96
C HIS A 54 -13.77 -14.34 12.04
N LYS A 55 -13.34 -14.96 10.93
CA LYS A 55 -12.09 -15.73 10.88
C LYS A 55 -10.86 -14.85 11.08
N ALA A 56 -10.83 -13.65 10.51
CA ALA A 56 -9.76 -12.66 10.74
C ALA A 56 -9.70 -12.22 12.21
N GLY A 57 -10.85 -12.24 12.90
CA GLY A 57 -10.94 -11.98 14.33
C GLY A 57 -10.45 -10.55 14.66
N PRO A 58 -9.60 -10.36 15.68
CA PRO A 58 -9.11 -9.04 16.05
C PRO A 58 -8.10 -8.45 15.04
N GLN A 59 -7.68 -9.22 14.03
CA GLN A 59 -6.69 -8.77 13.06
C GLN A 59 -7.36 -7.97 11.93
N THR A 60 -7.65 -6.71 12.23
CA THR A 60 -8.24 -5.75 11.28
C THR A 60 -7.46 -5.62 9.98
N VAL A 61 -6.12 -5.80 10.02
CA VAL A 61 -5.26 -5.79 8.82
C VAL A 61 -5.66 -6.89 7.83
N ILE A 62 -5.91 -8.12 8.31
CA ILE A 62 -6.32 -9.24 7.44
C ILE A 62 -7.70 -8.99 6.82
N ALA A 63 -8.64 -8.45 7.61
CA ALA A 63 -9.95 -8.06 7.09
C ALA A 63 -9.81 -6.98 6.00
N THR A 64 -8.93 -6.01 6.21
CA THR A 64 -8.65 -4.92 5.25
C THR A 64 -8.01 -5.46 3.97
N ASP A 65 -7.11 -6.44 4.09
CA ASP A 65 -6.50 -7.13 2.93
C ASP A 65 -7.54 -7.85 2.07
N LEU A 66 -8.60 -8.42 2.64
CA LEU A 66 -9.71 -8.96 1.84
C LEU A 66 -10.61 -7.86 1.27
N ALA A 67 -10.96 -6.87 2.10
CA ALA A 67 -11.87 -5.80 1.74
C ALA A 67 -11.36 -5.01 0.52
N ARG A 68 -10.05 -4.70 0.48
CA ARG A 68 -9.43 -4.02 -0.68
C ARG A 68 -9.55 -4.84 -1.96
N LEU A 69 -9.34 -6.16 -1.90
CA LEU A 69 -9.44 -7.02 -3.08
C LEU A 69 -10.87 -7.11 -3.59
N ARG A 70 -11.84 -7.16 -2.69
CA ARG A 70 -13.27 -7.15 -3.03
C ARG A 70 -13.69 -5.81 -3.63
N ALA A 71 -13.23 -4.69 -3.09
CA ALA A 71 -13.48 -3.36 -3.64
C ALA A 71 -12.91 -3.21 -5.08
N LEU A 72 -11.69 -3.71 -5.32
CA LEU A 72 -11.10 -3.74 -6.65
C LEU A 72 -11.90 -4.62 -7.62
N GLN A 73 -12.33 -5.81 -7.19
CA GLN A 73 -13.15 -6.71 -7.99
C GLN A 73 -14.51 -6.07 -8.34
N GLN A 74 -15.13 -5.38 -7.38
CA GLN A 74 -16.36 -4.63 -7.60
C GLN A 74 -16.16 -3.53 -8.64
N GLY A 75 -15.09 -2.74 -8.54
CA GLY A 75 -14.79 -1.70 -9.55
C GLY A 75 -14.66 -2.27 -10.97
N LEU A 76 -14.02 -3.43 -11.15
CA LEU A 76 -13.97 -4.08 -12.47
C LEU A 76 -15.36 -4.55 -12.93
N THR A 77 -16.20 -5.03 -12.01
CA THR A 77 -17.57 -5.47 -12.29
C THR A 77 -18.49 -4.30 -12.67
N GLU A 78 -18.27 -3.13 -12.07
CA GLU A 78 -19.04 -1.90 -12.33
C GLU A 78 -18.75 -1.28 -13.70
N GLY A 79 -17.75 -1.76 -14.43
CA GLY A 79 -17.49 -1.28 -15.78
C GLY A 79 -16.19 -0.49 -15.94
N PHE A 80 -15.33 -0.38 -14.92
CA PHE A 80 -14.00 0.18 -15.09
C PHE A 80 -13.06 -0.78 -15.84
N ASP A 81 -12.16 -0.22 -16.64
CA ASP A 81 -11.13 -0.96 -17.37
C ASP A 81 -9.90 -1.21 -16.50
N ARG A 82 -9.66 -0.33 -15.53
CA ARG A 82 -8.54 -0.41 -14.59
C ARG A 82 -9.00 0.03 -13.20
N VAL A 83 -8.56 -0.70 -12.18
CA VAL A 83 -8.78 -0.37 -10.78
C VAL A 83 -7.43 -0.27 -10.07
N VAL A 84 -7.30 0.72 -9.19
CA VAL A 84 -6.12 0.98 -8.37
C VAL A 84 -6.57 1.11 -6.93
N TRP A 85 -5.88 0.44 -6.03
CA TRP A 85 -6.01 0.65 -4.59
C TRP A 85 -4.80 1.45 -4.12
N CYS A 86 -5.05 2.42 -3.26
CA CYS A 86 -4.03 3.05 -2.43
C CYS A 86 -4.49 2.96 -0.97
N ASP A 87 -3.59 2.65 -0.03
CA ASP A 87 -3.92 2.80 1.40
C ASP A 87 -4.14 4.30 1.73
N ALA A 88 -4.85 4.58 2.82
CA ALA A 88 -5.15 5.95 3.23
C ALA A 88 -3.90 6.75 3.66
N ASP A 89 -2.83 6.07 4.05
CA ASP A 89 -1.51 6.62 4.37
C ASP A 89 -0.52 6.52 3.20
N PHE A 90 -1.02 6.35 1.98
CA PHE A 90 -0.21 6.42 0.76
C PHE A 90 -0.15 7.87 0.26
N LEU A 91 1.05 8.45 0.24
CA LEU A 91 1.33 9.81 -0.22
C LEU A 91 1.90 9.78 -1.63
N ILE A 92 1.27 10.49 -2.58
CA ILE A 92 1.85 10.76 -3.91
C ILE A 92 2.45 12.17 -3.90
N PHE A 93 3.77 12.26 -3.81
CA PHE A 93 4.49 13.54 -3.69
C PHE A 93 5.09 14.04 -5.01
N ARG A 94 5.23 13.18 -6.03
CA ARG A 94 5.57 13.57 -7.41
C ARG A 94 4.51 13.09 -8.40
N PRO A 95 3.33 13.74 -8.46
CA PRO A 95 2.17 13.22 -9.19
C PRO A 95 2.37 13.11 -10.71
N ARG A 96 3.30 13.87 -11.30
CA ARG A 96 3.64 13.77 -12.73
C ARG A 96 4.53 12.57 -13.05
N ASP A 97 5.33 12.12 -12.08
CA ASP A 97 6.25 11.00 -12.23
C ASP A 97 5.63 9.67 -11.74
N PHE A 98 4.49 9.76 -11.05
CA PHE A 98 3.72 8.61 -10.59
C PHE A 98 2.82 8.05 -11.69
N VAL A 99 3.44 7.41 -12.69
CA VAL A 99 2.75 6.86 -13.87
C VAL A 99 2.45 5.38 -13.65
N LEU A 100 1.18 4.98 -13.85
CA LEU A 100 0.77 3.57 -13.79
C LEU A 100 1.45 2.77 -14.92
N PRO A 101 1.96 1.56 -14.64
CA PRO A 101 2.61 0.74 -15.66
C PRO A 101 1.62 0.28 -16.74
N ALA A 102 2.16 -0.11 -17.89
CA ALA A 102 1.36 -0.68 -18.99
C ALA A 102 0.87 -2.12 -18.71
N ALA A 103 1.42 -2.79 -17.69
CA ALA A 103 1.07 -4.15 -17.31
C ALA A 103 -0.42 -4.30 -16.92
N ASP A 104 -0.95 -5.52 -17.06
CA ASP A 104 -2.34 -5.83 -16.72
C ASP A 104 -2.59 -5.83 -15.21
N PHE A 105 -1.54 -5.97 -14.41
CA PHE A 105 -1.58 -5.80 -12.97
C PHE A 105 -0.21 -5.36 -12.46
N ALA A 106 -0.17 -4.76 -11.28
CA ALA A 106 1.08 -4.41 -10.60
C ALA A 106 0.87 -4.28 -9.08
N PHE A 107 1.94 -4.50 -8.34
CA PHE A 107 2.03 -4.30 -6.89
C PHE A 107 3.10 -3.27 -6.57
N GLY A 108 3.01 -2.59 -5.43
CA GLY A 108 4.07 -1.69 -4.98
C GLY A 108 5.32 -2.41 -4.48
N ARG A 109 6.47 -1.73 -4.56
CA ARG A 109 7.78 -2.23 -4.12
C ARG A 109 8.04 -1.85 -2.67
N GLU A 110 8.32 -2.83 -1.83
CA GLU A 110 8.83 -2.56 -0.48
C GLU A 110 10.35 -2.75 -0.45
N ILE A 111 11.09 -1.72 -0.06
CA ILE A 111 12.50 -1.83 0.36
C ILE A 111 12.52 -1.56 1.85
N TRP A 112 12.24 -2.58 2.66
CA TRP A 112 12.13 -2.40 4.09
C TRP A 112 13.52 -2.32 4.72
N VAL A 113 13.87 -1.17 5.33
CA VAL A 113 15.16 -0.99 6.00
C VAL A 113 14.98 -1.13 7.51
N GLN A 114 15.71 -2.05 8.12
CA GLN A 114 15.71 -2.30 9.57
C GLN A 114 17.08 -2.81 10.04
N THR A 115 17.32 -2.82 11.35
CA THR A 115 18.47 -3.51 11.94
C THR A 115 18.19 -5.02 12.06
N ASP A 116 19.22 -5.85 11.82
CA ASP A 116 19.19 -7.28 12.12
C ASP A 116 19.52 -7.55 13.60
N ASP A 117 19.43 -8.81 14.04
CA ASP A 117 19.74 -9.23 15.42
C ASP A 117 21.20 -8.93 15.87
N LYS A 118 22.05 -8.43 14.96
CA LYS A 118 23.44 -8.02 15.22
C LYS A 118 23.63 -6.52 15.06
N ASP A 119 22.55 -5.74 15.15
CA ASP A 119 22.51 -4.28 14.99
C ASP A 119 23.05 -3.78 13.63
N ARG A 120 23.04 -4.63 12.60
CA ARG A 120 23.47 -4.21 11.26
C ARG A 120 22.27 -3.79 10.45
N LEU A 121 22.38 -2.64 9.80
CA LEU A 121 21.39 -2.16 8.87
C LEU A 121 21.26 -3.09 7.66
N ARG A 122 20.03 -3.51 7.35
CA ARG A 122 19.69 -4.40 6.23
C ARG A 122 18.48 -3.86 5.48
N ALA A 123 18.46 -4.12 4.17
CA ALA A 123 17.32 -3.85 3.31
C ALA A 123 16.70 -5.17 2.85
N TYR A 124 15.38 -5.26 2.91
CA TYR A 124 14.60 -6.44 2.56
C TYR A 124 13.66 -6.10 1.40
N PRO A 125 14.04 -6.42 0.15
CA PRO A 125 13.18 -6.16 -1.01
C PRO A 125 12.01 -7.16 -1.02
N LYS A 126 10.78 -6.63 -1.11
CA LYS A 126 9.52 -7.38 -1.11
C LYS A 126 8.47 -6.69 -1.99
N LEU A 127 7.26 -7.22 -2.01
CA LEU A 127 6.07 -6.52 -2.48
C LEU A 127 5.22 -6.06 -1.29
N HIS A 128 4.57 -4.90 -1.42
CA HIS A 128 3.52 -4.47 -0.51
C HIS A 128 2.16 -4.37 -1.21
N ASN A 129 1.09 -4.44 -0.43
CA ASN A 129 -0.29 -4.30 -0.89
C ASN A 129 -0.91 -2.92 -0.62
N ALA A 130 -0.13 -1.98 -0.10
CA ALA A 130 -0.56 -0.58 0.03
C ALA A 130 -0.81 0.13 -1.31
N LEU A 131 -0.34 -0.46 -2.42
CA LEU A 131 -0.75 -0.11 -3.76
C LEU A 131 -0.95 -1.37 -4.59
N LEU A 132 -2.12 -1.47 -5.21
CA LEU A 132 -2.49 -2.57 -6.10
C LEU A 132 -3.09 -2.00 -7.38
N MET A 133 -2.74 -2.53 -8.54
CA MET A 133 -3.37 -2.18 -9.81
C MET A 133 -3.81 -3.45 -10.55
N PHE A 134 -5.02 -3.43 -11.10
CA PHE A 134 -5.54 -4.51 -11.94
C PHE A 134 -6.33 -3.94 -13.12
N GLN A 135 -6.14 -4.51 -14.32
CA GLN A 135 -6.91 -4.22 -15.51
C GLN A 135 -7.98 -5.28 -15.76
N ARG A 136 -9.08 -4.93 -16.40
CA ARG A 136 -10.09 -5.89 -16.82
C ARG A 136 -9.46 -7.00 -17.67
N GLY A 137 -9.88 -8.24 -17.42
CA GLY A 137 -9.39 -9.41 -18.16
C GLY A 137 -8.13 -10.05 -17.59
N ASN A 138 -7.45 -9.43 -16.62
CA ASN A 138 -6.35 -10.08 -15.91
C ASN A 138 -6.86 -11.27 -15.06
N SER A 139 -6.05 -12.32 -14.93
CA SER A 139 -6.34 -13.48 -14.07
C SER A 139 -5.82 -13.34 -12.64
N CYS A 140 -4.94 -12.37 -12.38
CA CYS A 140 -4.23 -12.21 -11.11
C CYS A 140 -5.16 -11.85 -9.95
N LEU A 141 -6.09 -10.89 -10.13
CA LEU A 141 -6.97 -10.45 -9.05
C LEU A 141 -7.84 -11.60 -8.53
N GLY A 142 -8.47 -12.35 -9.43
CA GLY A 142 -9.28 -13.52 -9.06
C GLY A 142 -8.45 -14.59 -8.36
N PHE A 143 -7.30 -14.95 -8.94
CA PHE A 143 -6.37 -15.90 -8.34
C PHE A 143 -5.90 -15.50 -6.94
N TYR A 144 -5.54 -14.22 -6.76
CA TYR A 144 -5.05 -13.70 -5.49
C TYR A 144 -6.15 -13.73 -4.43
N LEU A 145 -7.35 -13.22 -4.75
CA LEU A 145 -8.51 -13.22 -3.87
C LEU A 145 -8.91 -14.65 -3.45
N ASP A 146 -9.06 -15.56 -4.41
CA ASP A 146 -9.43 -16.96 -4.14
C ASP A 146 -8.38 -17.66 -3.27
N THR A 147 -7.09 -17.39 -3.53
CA THR A 147 -5.98 -17.95 -2.73
C THR A 147 -6.00 -17.41 -1.31
N ALA A 148 -6.16 -16.09 -1.13
CA ALA A 148 -6.24 -15.46 0.19
C ALA A 148 -7.40 -16.03 1.02
N GLU A 149 -8.59 -16.12 0.43
CA GLU A 149 -9.74 -16.70 1.11
C GLU A 149 -9.55 -18.17 1.48
N ARG A 150 -9.00 -18.97 0.56
CA ARG A 150 -8.74 -20.39 0.81
C ARG A 150 -7.76 -20.56 1.95
N LEU A 151 -6.66 -19.79 1.98
CA LEU A 151 -5.67 -19.85 3.04
C LEU A 151 -6.27 -19.46 4.41
N LEU A 152 -7.12 -18.42 4.45
CA LEU A 152 -7.82 -18.06 5.68
C LEU A 152 -8.78 -19.17 6.14
N LYS A 153 -9.54 -19.78 5.24
CA LYS A 153 -10.46 -20.89 5.56
C LYS A 153 -9.70 -22.10 6.11
N LEU A 154 -8.56 -22.44 5.53
CA LEU A 154 -7.75 -23.61 5.91
C LEU A 154 -6.87 -23.38 7.14
N ASN A 155 -6.51 -22.14 7.45
CA ASN A 155 -5.60 -21.86 8.55
C ASN A 155 -6.21 -22.25 9.91
N GLN A 156 -5.49 -23.07 10.67
CA GLN A 156 -5.84 -23.46 12.04
C GLN A 156 -4.87 -22.88 13.08
N GLY A 157 -3.74 -22.31 12.66
CA GLY A 157 -2.70 -21.76 13.53
C GLY A 157 -2.77 -20.25 13.71
N GLY A 158 -1.71 -19.67 14.27
CA GLY A 158 -1.55 -18.22 14.37
C GLY A 158 -1.49 -17.57 12.99
N MET A 159 -2.22 -16.47 12.81
CA MET A 159 -2.14 -15.66 11.60
C MET A 159 -1.28 -14.43 11.89
N PRO A 160 -0.12 -14.25 11.23
CA PRO A 160 0.55 -12.96 11.30
C PRO A 160 -0.25 -11.90 10.53
N PRO A 161 -0.19 -10.61 10.89
CA PRO A 161 -0.93 -9.55 10.20
C PRO A 161 -0.69 -9.50 8.69
N GLN A 162 0.50 -9.89 8.25
CA GLN A 162 0.92 -9.89 6.83
C GLN A 162 0.52 -11.16 6.06
N PHE A 163 -0.24 -12.09 6.68
CA PHE A 163 -0.43 -13.46 6.19
C PHE A 163 -0.91 -13.54 4.75
N ILE A 164 -2.02 -12.86 4.43
CA ILE A 164 -2.58 -12.82 3.07
C ILE A 164 -2.21 -11.56 2.29
N GLY A 165 -1.55 -10.59 2.93
CA GLY A 165 -1.03 -9.39 2.30
C GLY A 165 0.42 -9.57 1.81
N PRO A 166 1.39 -8.76 2.28
CA PRO A 166 2.76 -8.76 1.77
C PRO A 166 3.48 -10.11 1.79
N LYS A 167 3.22 -10.97 2.79
CA LYS A 167 3.88 -12.28 2.88
C LYS A 167 3.44 -13.22 1.75
N LEU A 168 2.14 -13.29 1.48
CA LEU A 168 1.61 -14.09 0.38
C LEU A 168 2.05 -13.50 -0.97
N LEU A 169 1.94 -12.18 -1.15
CA LEU A 169 2.35 -11.52 -2.39
C LEU A 169 3.82 -11.73 -2.72
N THR A 170 4.70 -11.58 -1.73
CA THR A 170 6.14 -11.80 -1.93
C THR A 170 6.44 -13.26 -2.27
N ALA A 171 5.76 -14.22 -1.61
CA ALA A 171 5.92 -15.64 -1.94
C ALA A 171 5.47 -15.96 -3.38
N LEU A 172 4.33 -15.39 -3.81
CA LEU A 172 3.83 -15.56 -5.18
C LEU A 172 4.76 -14.89 -6.20
N HIS A 173 5.24 -13.68 -5.92
CA HIS A 173 6.17 -12.97 -6.79
C HIS A 173 7.48 -13.71 -6.99
N ASN A 174 8.03 -14.32 -5.94
CA ASN A 174 9.27 -15.10 -6.04
C ASN A 174 9.14 -16.33 -6.97
N ILE A 175 7.92 -16.78 -7.27
CA ILE A 175 7.66 -17.92 -8.16
C ILE A 175 7.23 -17.43 -9.55
N ALA A 176 6.30 -16.47 -9.59
CA ALA A 176 5.60 -16.06 -10.81
C ALA A 176 6.12 -14.73 -11.40
N CYS A 177 7.11 -14.10 -10.78
CA CYS A 177 7.72 -12.84 -11.23
C CYS A 177 6.70 -11.74 -11.53
N PHE A 178 5.79 -11.48 -10.58
CA PHE A 178 4.73 -10.47 -10.75
C PHE A 178 5.30 -9.09 -11.16
N PRO A 179 4.62 -8.35 -12.06
CA PRO A 179 5.00 -6.98 -12.38
C PRO A 179 4.93 -6.09 -11.15
N VAL A 180 5.89 -5.16 -11.04
CA VAL A 180 6.05 -4.29 -9.87
C VAL A 180 6.06 -2.84 -10.31
N MET A 181 5.34 -2.00 -9.59
CA MET A 181 5.39 -0.55 -9.71
C MET A 181 6.51 -0.02 -8.80
N GLU A 182 7.72 0.04 -9.34
CA GLU A 182 8.94 0.34 -8.57
C GLU A 182 8.97 1.77 -7.98
N ASN A 183 8.20 2.70 -8.54
CA ASN A 183 8.06 4.08 -8.04
C ASN A 183 6.96 4.24 -6.98
N ALA A 184 6.23 3.17 -6.63
CA ALA A 184 5.31 3.09 -5.50
C ALA A 184 5.98 2.31 -4.37
N ALA A 185 6.47 3.05 -3.38
CA ALA A 185 7.31 2.51 -2.32
C ALA A 185 6.63 2.49 -0.95
N MET A 186 7.35 2.02 0.05
CA MET A 186 6.97 2.06 1.46
C MET A 186 8.18 2.48 2.29
N LEU A 187 8.00 3.44 3.20
CA LEU A 187 9.07 3.89 4.09
C LEU A 187 9.03 3.11 5.40
N SER A 188 10.19 2.67 5.86
CA SER A 188 10.33 2.13 7.22
C SER A 188 10.58 3.26 8.22
N PRO A 189 10.30 3.07 9.52
CA PRO A 189 10.52 4.07 10.56
C PRO A 189 11.94 4.65 10.56
N LEU A 190 12.97 3.81 10.37
CA LEU A 190 14.36 4.27 10.30
C LEU A 190 14.60 5.24 9.15
N VAL A 191 14.02 4.96 7.97
CA VAL A 191 14.15 5.85 6.81
C VAL A 191 13.45 7.18 7.09
N MET A 192 12.25 7.14 7.66
CA MET A 192 11.51 8.35 8.02
C MET A 192 12.27 9.20 9.05
N ARG A 193 12.91 8.58 10.05
CA ARG A 193 13.76 9.29 11.03
C ARG A 193 14.97 9.94 10.36
N ASP A 194 15.66 9.23 9.49
CA ASP A 194 16.79 9.81 8.73
C ASP A 194 16.34 11.01 7.90
N MET A 195 15.18 10.94 7.23
CA MET A 195 14.64 12.07 6.47
C MET A 195 14.37 13.29 7.36
N LEU A 196 13.75 13.10 8.53
CA LEU A 196 13.51 14.18 9.49
C LEU A 196 14.80 14.81 10.03
N ASN A 197 15.89 14.03 10.09
CA ASN A 197 17.21 14.48 10.52
C ASN A 197 18.07 15.09 9.39
N GLY A 198 17.56 15.16 8.15
CA GLY A 198 18.29 15.69 6.99
C GLY A 198 19.21 14.67 6.31
N GLY A 199 19.06 13.38 6.61
CA GLY A 199 19.77 12.27 5.99
C GLY A 199 20.29 11.24 6.99
N GLY A 200 20.78 10.11 6.47
CA GLY A 200 21.41 9.07 7.29
C GLY A 200 21.62 7.76 6.53
N ALA A 201 22.15 6.75 7.23
CA ALA A 201 22.53 5.48 6.64
C ALA A 201 21.31 4.64 6.19
N ALA A 202 20.17 4.75 6.88
CA ALA A 202 18.93 4.07 6.50
C ALA A 202 18.35 4.65 5.21
N LEU A 203 18.29 5.98 5.09
CA LEU A 203 17.87 6.64 3.85
C LEU A 203 18.82 6.32 2.69
N GLN A 204 20.13 6.39 2.91
CA GLN A 204 21.12 6.04 1.89
C GLN A 204 20.98 4.60 1.41
N LEU A 205 20.80 3.65 2.34
CA LEU A 205 20.60 2.24 1.99
C LEU A 205 19.28 2.03 1.23
N PHE A 206 18.20 2.70 1.65
CA PHE A 206 16.92 2.66 0.96
C PHE A 206 17.04 3.15 -0.49
N LEU A 207 17.66 4.32 -0.70
CA LEU A 207 17.89 4.88 -2.03
C LEU A 207 18.79 3.98 -2.89
N GLN A 208 19.86 3.44 -2.31
CA GLN A 208 20.77 2.52 -3.02
C GLN A 208 20.06 1.24 -3.48
N LYS A 209 19.08 0.74 -2.72
CA LYS A 209 18.37 -0.51 -2.99
C LYS A 209 17.07 -0.32 -3.78
N SER A 210 16.60 0.90 -3.91
CA SER A 210 15.43 1.24 -4.72
C SER A 210 15.80 1.23 -6.21
N PRO A 211 15.09 0.46 -7.08
CA PRO A 211 15.42 0.41 -8.50
C PRO A 211 15.23 1.74 -9.24
N VAL A 212 14.31 2.56 -8.74
CA VAL A 212 14.03 3.91 -9.22
C VAL A 212 13.80 4.81 -8.02
N VAL A 213 13.90 6.13 -8.21
CA VAL A 213 13.49 7.09 -7.18
C VAL A 213 11.96 7.03 -7.06
N PRO A 214 11.41 6.71 -5.87
CA PRO A 214 9.97 6.70 -5.67
C PRO A 214 9.31 8.05 -5.96
N ALA A 215 8.04 8.00 -6.41
CA ALA A 215 7.19 9.17 -6.62
C ALA A 215 5.93 9.14 -5.73
N GLY A 216 5.67 7.99 -5.09
CA GLY A 216 4.71 7.84 -4.01
C GLY A 216 5.18 6.81 -2.98
N VAL A 217 4.80 7.01 -1.73
CA VAL A 217 5.22 6.19 -0.58
C VAL A 217 4.05 5.90 0.35
N ASN A 218 3.97 4.67 0.85
CA ASN A 218 3.19 4.36 2.04
C ASN A 218 3.96 4.79 3.30
N LEU A 219 3.30 5.52 4.19
CA LEU A 219 3.86 6.06 5.43
C LEU A 219 3.61 5.19 6.67
N SER A 220 3.04 3.99 6.51
CA SER A 220 2.90 2.97 7.56
C SER A 220 2.31 3.51 8.88
N SER A 221 1.16 4.18 8.80
CA SER A 221 0.45 4.84 9.90
C SER A 221 0.37 4.03 11.20
N SER A 222 0.04 2.74 11.08
CA SER A 222 -0.05 1.83 12.23
C SER A 222 1.29 1.61 12.93
N LEU A 223 2.40 1.63 12.19
CA LEU A 223 3.74 1.45 12.74
C LEU A 223 4.34 2.77 13.22
N THR A 224 4.15 3.87 12.50
CA THR A 224 4.66 5.19 12.93
C THR A 224 4.08 5.59 14.29
N ALA A 225 2.81 5.31 14.54
CA ALA A 225 2.20 5.49 15.85
C ALA A 225 2.86 4.62 16.94
N ALA A 226 3.19 3.36 16.64
CA ALA A 226 3.87 2.46 17.57
C ALA A 226 5.33 2.85 17.84
N GLU A 227 5.99 3.48 16.86
CA GLU A 227 7.37 3.96 16.90
C GLU A 227 7.49 5.41 17.42
N GLY A 228 6.40 5.95 17.97
CA GLY A 228 6.38 7.25 18.65
C GLY A 228 6.57 8.45 17.72
N PHE A 229 6.15 8.38 16.45
CA PHE A 229 6.07 9.56 15.61
C PHE A 229 4.89 10.45 16.04
N THR A 230 5.16 11.73 16.17
CA THR A 230 4.15 12.75 16.46
C THR A 230 3.45 13.23 15.19
N GLU A 231 2.27 13.83 15.35
CA GLU A 231 1.53 14.48 14.27
C GLU A 231 2.42 15.51 13.52
N THR A 232 3.15 16.34 14.28
CA THR A 232 4.03 17.38 13.74
C THR A 232 5.20 16.79 12.95
N GLU A 233 5.78 15.68 13.40
CA GLU A 233 6.84 14.98 12.66
C GLU A 233 6.30 14.44 11.34
N MET A 234 5.13 13.80 11.35
CA MET A 234 4.51 13.28 10.12
C MET A 234 4.19 14.41 9.13
N GLN A 235 3.63 15.53 9.60
CA GLN A 235 3.37 16.71 8.76
C GLN A 235 4.67 17.33 8.21
N THR A 236 5.76 17.29 8.98
CA THR A 236 7.06 17.78 8.53
C THR A 236 7.66 16.86 7.47
N LEU A 237 7.54 15.54 7.65
CA LEU A 237 7.95 14.54 6.67
C LEU A 237 7.18 14.68 5.35
N ILE A 238 5.84 14.84 5.42
CA ILE A 238 4.99 15.00 4.24
C ILE A 238 5.37 16.26 3.45
N ARG A 239 5.54 17.40 4.13
CA ARG A 239 5.98 18.64 3.48
C ARG A 239 7.36 18.48 2.83
N HIS A 240 8.31 17.87 3.53
CA HIS A 240 9.63 17.59 2.96
C HIS A 240 9.53 16.74 1.67
N LEU A 241 8.73 15.67 1.70
CA LEU A 241 8.49 14.82 0.52
C LEU A 241 7.86 15.60 -0.64
N GLN A 242 6.90 16.49 -0.36
CA GLN A 242 6.22 17.28 -1.39
C GLN A 242 7.14 18.36 -2.00
N ASP A 243 7.98 19.00 -1.18
CA ASP A 243 8.83 20.11 -1.61
C ASP A 243 10.16 19.64 -2.25
N HIS A 244 10.71 18.53 -1.76
CA HIS A 244 12.06 18.08 -2.10
C HIS A 244 12.10 16.64 -2.64
N GLY A 245 11.17 15.79 -2.22
CA GLY A 245 11.18 14.36 -2.50
C GLY A 245 11.99 13.57 -1.46
N LEU A 246 12.65 12.50 -1.92
CA LEU A 246 13.50 11.62 -1.12
C LEU A 246 14.97 12.01 -1.17
#